data_AF-A0A0V0UQ72-F1
#
_entry.id   AF-A0A0V0UQ72-F1
#
_cell.length_a   1.000
_cell.length_b   1.000
_cell.length_c   1.000
_cell.angle_alpha   90.00
_cell.angle_beta   90.00
_cell.angle_gamma   90.00
#
_symmetry.space_group_name_H-M   'P 1'
#
loop_
_entity.id
_entity.type
_entity.pdbx_description
1 polymer ?
#
loop_
_entity_poly.entity_id
_entity_poly.type
_entity_poly.pdbx_seq_one_letter_code
_entity_poly.pdbx_strand_id
1 'polypeptide(L)'
;MLPSEQEWSGKHRSALAAILREFSDVLPTSDEDLVQTSVVRHAIHTGDAKPVRCSPRRILYHQRAQVEALVGEMLRRDVVEPSQALGIPYREEERWVMSVLSTAGS
;
A
#
# COMPACT_ATOMS: atom_id res chain seq x y z
N MET A 1 39.06 -2.16 -12.28
CA MET A 1 38.42 -0.87 -12.63
C MET A 1 36.99 -1.18 -13.02
N LEU A 2 36.00 -0.49 -12.43
CA LEU A 2 34.65 -0.50 -12.99
C LEU A 2 34.68 0.34 -14.28
N PRO A 3 34.01 -0.06 -15.37
CA PRO A 3 33.97 0.75 -16.58
C PRO A 3 33.34 2.10 -16.26
N SER A 4 34.00 3.16 -16.71
CA SER A 4 33.62 4.55 -16.50
C SER A 4 32.20 4.85 -17.00
N GLU A 5 31.59 5.87 -16.40
CA GLU A 5 30.21 6.28 -16.61
C GLU A 5 29.80 6.29 -18.09
N GLN A 6 28.63 5.72 -18.37
CA GLN A 6 28.12 5.60 -19.73
C GLN A 6 27.74 6.98 -20.29
N GLU A 7 28.61 7.57 -21.12
CA GLU A 7 28.28 8.72 -21.96
C GLU A 7 27.28 8.34 -23.06
N TRP A 8 26.00 8.21 -22.67
CA TRP A 8 24.90 8.07 -23.61
C TRP A 8 24.72 9.38 -24.38
N SER A 9 25.24 9.42 -25.60
CA SER A 9 25.01 10.49 -26.59
C SER A 9 23.53 10.91 -26.59
N GLY A 10 23.25 12.21 -26.69
CA GLY A 10 21.93 12.80 -26.49
C GLY A 10 20.78 12.17 -27.30
N LYS A 11 21.09 11.53 -28.43
CA LYS A 11 20.14 10.71 -29.21
C LYS A 11 19.54 9.55 -28.39
N HIS A 12 20.36 8.85 -27.60
CA HIS A 12 19.92 7.76 -26.72
C HIS A 12 19.08 8.27 -25.56
N ARG A 13 19.42 9.45 -24.99
CA ARG A 13 18.60 10.10 -23.95
C ARG A 13 17.21 10.47 -24.49
N SER A 14 17.12 11.03 -25.70
CA SER A 14 15.84 11.29 -26.37
C SER A 14 15.05 10.01 -26.66
N ALA A 15 15.71 8.95 -27.14
CA ALA A 15 15.05 7.67 -27.41
C ALA A 15 14.50 7.02 -26.12
N LEU A 16 15.28 7.02 -25.03
CA LEU A 16 14.82 6.54 -23.73
C LEU A 16 13.63 7.36 -23.21
N ALA A 17 13.70 8.69 -23.29
CA ALA A 17 12.61 9.56 -22.86
C ALA A 17 11.33 9.39 -23.69
N ALA A 18 11.44 9.02 -24.98
CA ALA A 18 10.29 8.66 -25.80
C ALA A 18 9.65 7.35 -25.32
N ILE A 19 10.45 6.30 -25.09
CA ILE A 19 9.98 4.98 -24.62
C ILE A 19 9.34 5.09 -23.23
N LEU A 20 9.98 5.77 -22.27
CA LEU A 20 9.42 5.95 -20.92
C LEU A 20 8.10 6.73 -20.92
N ARG A 21 7.90 7.63 -21.89
CA ARG A 21 6.64 8.38 -22.07
C ARG A 21 5.59 7.62 -22.89
N GLU A 22 6.00 6.63 -23.67
CA GLU A 22 5.11 5.73 -24.41
C GLU A 22 4.50 4.68 -23.48
N PHE A 23 5.27 4.17 -22.52
CA PHE A 23 4.86 3.16 -21.54
C PHE A 23 4.63 3.72 -20.12
N SER A 24 4.37 5.02 -19.96
CA SER A 24 4.17 5.65 -18.64
C SER A 24 2.90 5.21 -17.90
N ASP A 25 2.01 4.50 -18.59
CA ASP A 25 0.80 3.85 -18.06
C ASP A 25 1.08 2.44 -17.50
N VAL A 26 2.11 1.76 -18.01
CA VAL A 26 2.54 0.41 -17.58
C VAL A 26 3.73 0.45 -16.62
N LEU A 27 4.61 1.45 -16.78
CA LEU A 27 5.81 1.64 -15.98
C LEU A 27 5.55 2.66 -14.86
N PRO A 28 5.49 2.24 -13.57
CA PRO A 28 5.42 3.19 -12.48
C PRO A 28 6.68 4.06 -12.50
N THR A 29 6.45 5.37 -12.61
CA THR A 29 7.46 6.42 -12.66
C THR A 29 7.65 7.07 -11.28
N SER A 30 6.70 6.88 -10.37
CA SER A 30 6.74 7.33 -8.98
C SER A 30 6.26 6.24 -8.00
N ASP A 31 6.66 6.35 -6.73
CA ASP A 31 6.15 5.49 -5.64
C ASP A 31 4.67 5.73 -5.33
N GLU A 32 4.03 6.77 -5.91
CA GLU A 32 2.59 7.04 -5.83
C GLU A 32 1.78 6.27 -6.89
N ASP A 33 2.44 5.71 -7.92
CA ASP A 33 1.81 5.10 -9.09
C ASP A 33 1.29 3.69 -8.77
N LEU A 34 0.23 3.62 -7.95
CA LEU A 34 -0.44 2.37 -7.64
C LEU A 34 -1.36 1.91 -8.77
N VAL A 35 -1.10 0.71 -9.28
CA VAL A 35 -1.94 0.07 -10.30
C VAL A 35 -3.03 -0.76 -9.63
N GLN A 36 -4.23 -0.20 -9.50
CA GLN A 36 -5.43 -0.95 -9.11
C GLN A 36 -6.19 -1.39 -10.39
N THR A 37 -6.68 -2.64 -10.42
CA THR A 37 -7.54 -3.12 -11.50
C THR A 37 -8.86 -3.63 -10.95
N SER A 38 -9.98 -3.23 -11.57
CA SER A 38 -11.32 -3.70 -11.22
C SER A 38 -11.74 -4.98 -11.94
N VAL A 39 -10.84 -5.54 -12.78
CA VAL A 39 -11.10 -6.67 -13.69
C VAL A 39 -11.44 -7.96 -12.93
N VAL A 40 -10.80 -8.21 -11.78
CA VAL A 40 -11.06 -9.38 -10.95
C VAL A 40 -11.09 -8.99 -9.48
N ARG A 41 -12.15 -9.38 -8.76
CA ARG A 41 -12.18 -9.38 -7.29
C ARG A 41 -11.95 -10.81 -6.81
N HIS A 42 -10.89 -11.04 -6.04
CA HIS A 42 -10.56 -12.38 -5.54
C HIS A 42 -11.36 -12.71 -4.26
N ALA A 43 -11.94 -13.90 -4.22
CA ALA A 43 -12.55 -14.45 -3.01
C ALA A 43 -11.54 -15.37 -2.29
N ILE A 44 -11.41 -15.22 -0.97
CA ILE A 44 -10.58 -16.10 -0.14
C ILE A 44 -11.48 -17.23 0.39
N HIS A 45 -11.25 -18.46 -0.09
CA HIS A 45 -12.05 -19.62 0.30
C HIS A 45 -11.54 -20.25 1.60
N THR A 46 -12.03 -19.75 2.73
CA THR A 46 -11.66 -20.21 4.09
C THR A 46 -12.33 -21.53 4.50
N GLY A 47 -13.28 -22.04 3.71
CA GLY A 47 -14.05 -23.26 4.04
C GLY A 47 -14.84 -23.10 5.34
N ASP A 48 -14.88 -24.15 6.16
CA ASP A 48 -15.57 -24.15 7.46
C ASP A 48 -14.72 -23.57 8.62
N ALA A 49 -13.54 -23.02 8.33
CA ALA A 49 -12.66 -22.50 9.37
C ALA A 49 -13.23 -21.21 9.99
N LYS A 50 -13.37 -21.22 11.32
CA LYS A 50 -13.94 -20.10 12.08
C LYS A 50 -12.94 -18.95 12.20
N PRO A 51 -13.39 -17.68 12.22
CA PRO A 51 -12.51 -16.54 12.45
C PRO A 51 -11.72 -16.66 13.76
N VAL A 52 -10.41 -16.43 13.69
CA VAL A 52 -9.52 -16.44 14.86
C VAL A 52 -9.27 -15.00 15.32
N ARG A 53 -9.63 -14.69 16.56
CA ARG A 53 -9.43 -13.36 17.15
C ARG A 53 -8.05 -13.26 17.81
N CYS A 54 -7.17 -12.46 17.22
CA CYS A 54 -5.88 -12.11 17.78
C CYS A 54 -5.92 -10.70 18.42
N SER A 55 -5.30 -10.52 19.57
CA SER A 55 -5.11 -9.17 20.14
C SER A 55 -4.10 -8.38 19.30
N PRO A 56 -4.33 -7.09 19.02
CA PRO A 56 -3.29 -6.21 18.50
C PRO A 56 -2.03 -6.22 19.39
N ARG A 57 -0.85 -6.06 18.77
CA ARG A 57 0.41 -5.89 19.50
C ARG A 57 0.70 -4.40 19.70
N ARG A 58 1.19 -4.04 20.89
CA ARG A 58 1.52 -2.65 21.24
C ARG A 58 2.66 -2.11 20.37
N ILE A 59 2.44 -0.95 19.75
CA ILE A 59 3.46 -0.21 18.99
C ILE A 59 4.40 0.52 19.97
N LEU A 60 5.70 0.56 19.69
CA LEU A 60 6.68 1.30 20.51
C LEU A 60 6.47 2.81 20.36
N TYR A 61 6.61 3.57 21.45
CA TYR A 61 6.28 5.00 21.48
C TYR A 61 6.95 5.81 20.35
N HIS A 62 8.24 5.60 20.11
CA HIS A 62 9.01 6.30 19.07
C HIS A 62 8.62 5.91 17.63
N GLN A 63 7.92 4.80 17.43
CA GLN A 63 7.43 4.35 16.12
C GLN A 63 6.02 4.86 15.79
N ARG A 64 5.27 5.37 16.79
CA ARG A 64 3.86 5.74 16.63
C ARG A 64 3.63 6.71 15.46
N ALA A 65 4.41 7.80 15.41
CA ALA A 65 4.29 8.81 14.37
C ALA A 65 4.61 8.26 12.96
N GLN A 66 5.56 7.34 12.84
CA GLN A 66 5.90 6.70 11.57
C GLN A 66 4.79 5.75 11.09
N VAL A 67 4.22 4.96 12.01
CA VAL A 67 3.10 4.08 11.69
C VAL A 67 1.87 4.90 11.31
N GLU A 68 1.57 5.97 12.04
CA GLU A 68 0.44 6.86 11.77
C GLU A 68 0.57 7.53 10.39
N ALA A 69 1.77 8.01 10.02
CA ALA A 69 2.04 8.54 8.69
C ALA A 69 1.82 7.50 7.58
N LEU A 70 2.33 6.27 7.76
CA LEU A 70 2.16 5.19 6.78
C LEU A 70 0.69 4.76 6.64
N VAL A 71 -0.06 4.67 7.75
CA VAL A 71 -1.49 4.38 7.75
C VAL A 71 -2.27 5.50 7.04
N GLY A 72 -1.92 6.76 7.31
CA GLY A 72 -2.46 7.92 6.60
C GLY A 72 -2.18 7.87 5.09
N GLU A 73 -1.00 7.40 4.68
CA GLU A 73 -0.66 7.20 3.27
C GLU A 73 -1.56 6.16 2.61
N MET A 74 -1.65 4.96 3.20
CA MET A 74 -2.42 3.85 2.65
C MET A 74 -3.91 4.16 2.52
N LEU A 75 -4.46 4.98 3.45
CA LEU A 75 -5.81 5.56 3.37
C LEU A 75 -5.98 6.49 2.16
N ARG A 76 -5.09 7.49 2.02
CA ARG A 76 -5.18 8.48 0.93
C ARG A 76 -5.11 7.82 -0.45
N ARG A 77 -4.45 6.66 -0.51
CA ARG A 77 -4.24 5.84 -1.69
C ARG A 77 -5.30 4.73 -1.89
N ASP A 78 -6.32 4.64 -1.03
CA ASP A 78 -7.39 3.63 -1.08
C ASP A 78 -6.91 2.16 -1.10
N VAL A 79 -5.67 1.91 -0.62
CA VAL A 79 -5.10 0.56 -0.45
C VAL A 79 -5.72 -0.12 0.75
N VAL A 80 -6.05 0.68 1.75
CA VAL A 80 -6.73 0.26 2.96
C VAL A 80 -7.92 1.18 3.12
N GLU A 81 -9.09 0.68 2.77
CA GLU A 81 -10.24 1.04 3.58
C GLU A 81 -10.01 0.41 4.95
N PRO A 82 -10.55 1.00 6.01
CA PRO A 82 -10.49 0.30 7.27
C PRO A 82 -11.43 -0.93 7.19
N SER A 83 -11.01 -2.21 7.38
CA SER A 83 -11.91 -3.40 7.55
C SER A 83 -11.98 -4.02 8.99
N GLN A 84 -13.16 -4.26 9.62
CA GLN A 84 -13.27 -4.54 11.10
C GLN A 84 -13.57 -5.98 11.51
N ALA A 85 -14.73 -6.48 11.08
CA ALA A 85 -15.23 -7.84 11.24
C ALA A 85 -15.37 -8.51 12.64
N LEU A 86 -14.77 -8.03 13.76
CA LEU A 86 -14.50 -8.89 14.94
C LEU A 86 -14.78 -8.32 16.35
N GLY A 87 -15.49 -7.20 16.50
CA GLY A 87 -16.07 -6.78 17.80
C GLY A 87 -15.04 -6.56 18.91
N ILE A 88 -13.88 -6.00 18.58
CA ILE A 88 -12.85 -5.62 19.56
C ILE A 88 -13.37 -4.43 20.38
N PRO A 89 -13.46 -4.52 21.72
CA PRO A 89 -13.92 -3.40 22.55
C PRO A 89 -12.86 -2.30 22.50
N TYR A 90 -13.25 -1.18 21.89
CA TYR A 90 -12.38 -0.04 21.60
C TYR A 90 -11.88 0.59 22.90
N ARG A 91 -10.55 0.57 23.12
CA ARG A 91 -9.90 1.38 24.15
C ARG A 91 -9.46 2.70 23.52
N GLU A 92 -9.95 3.82 24.06
CA GLU A 92 -9.83 5.14 23.41
C GLU A 92 -8.39 5.59 23.12
N GLU A 93 -7.43 5.05 23.86
CA GLU A 93 -5.98 5.30 23.74
C GLU A 93 -5.36 4.74 22.43
N GLU A 94 -6.02 3.79 21.77
CA GLU A 94 -5.49 3.01 20.62
C GLU A 94 -6.19 3.32 19.27
N ARG A 95 -6.86 4.48 19.18
CA ARG A 95 -7.59 4.99 17.98
C ARG A 95 -6.81 4.92 16.66
N TRP A 96 -5.48 4.96 16.74
CA TRP A 96 -4.54 5.16 15.61
C TRP A 96 -4.26 3.92 14.75
N VAL A 97 -4.58 2.71 15.23
CA VAL A 97 -4.37 1.46 14.46
C VAL A 97 -5.52 1.18 13.47
N MET A 98 -6.68 1.81 13.70
CA MET A 98 -7.98 1.46 13.09
C MET A 98 -8.36 2.30 11.86
N SER A 99 -7.39 2.83 11.12
CA SER A 99 -7.64 3.30 9.74
C SER A 99 -7.30 2.25 8.68
N VAL A 100 -6.56 1.20 9.07
CA VAL A 100 -6.41 -0.01 8.27
C VAL A 100 -7.55 -1.01 8.57
N LEU A 101 -8.45 -0.70 9.56
CA LEU A 101 -9.52 -1.59 10.12
C LEU A 101 -10.88 -0.90 10.58
N SER A 102 -12.07 -1.07 9.94
CA SER A 102 -13.44 -0.58 10.32
C SER A 102 -14.74 -1.15 9.57
N THR A 103 -14.71 -1.81 8.39
CA THR A 103 -15.86 -2.13 7.47
C THR A 103 -16.16 -3.66 7.18
N ALA A 104 -16.43 -4.03 5.89
CA ALA A 104 -17.05 -5.21 5.22
C ALA A 104 -18.58 -5.45 5.38
N GLY A 105 -19.37 -5.05 4.38
CA GLY A 105 -20.73 -5.58 4.13
C GLY A 105 -21.90 -4.59 4.04
N SER A 106 -22.11 -4.00 2.85
CA SER A 106 -23.42 -3.87 2.16
C SER A 106 -23.18 -3.55 0.69
#